data_AF-A0A2I1K4U8-F1
#
_entry.id   AF-A0A2I1K4U8-F1
#
_cell.length_a   1.000
_cell.length_b   1.000
_cell.length_c   1.000
_cell.angle_alpha   90.00
_cell.angle_beta   90.00
_cell.angle_gamma   90.00
#
_symmetry.space_group_name_H-M   'P 1'
#
loop_
_entity.id
_entity.type
_entity.pdbx_description
1 polymer ?
#
loop_
_entity_poly.entity_id
_entity_poly.type
_entity_poly.pdbx_seq_one_letter_code
_entity_poly.pdbx_strand_id
1 'polypeptide(L)'
;MNQNQSNTKNVVFLDTARRQPRQMATKSSRVPTSHSAGNFKTWAAIGMSCILILFFSIQYYQIRQQHAQTMDRLNEVKQIETQLVKENAEIQREYQLIQDPEYLAQVARRDYYYSKPGEIIFKIDEN
;
A
#
# COMPACT_ATOMS: atom_id res chain seq x y z
N MET A 1 -79.30 89.64 -18.12
CA MET A 1 -80.09 89.00 -19.21
C MET A 1 -79.66 87.54 -19.29
N ASN A 2 -80.44 86.57 -18.78
CA ASN A 2 -81.50 85.83 -19.50
C ASN A 2 -80.93 85.16 -20.77
N GLN A 3 -80.82 83.83 -20.90
CA GLN A 3 -81.86 82.81 -21.13
C GLN A 3 -81.19 81.42 -20.94
N ASN A 4 -81.73 80.48 -20.16
CA ASN A 4 -82.81 79.54 -20.48
C ASN A 4 -82.42 78.37 -21.42
N GLN A 5 -82.92 77.19 -21.06
CA GLN A 5 -83.13 75.94 -21.82
C GLN A 5 -82.09 74.83 -21.55
N SER A 6 -82.32 73.92 -20.59
CA SER A 6 -83.29 72.80 -20.52
C SER A 6 -82.93 71.58 -21.39
N ASN A 7 -82.26 70.62 -20.74
CA ASN A 7 -82.54 69.18 -20.75
C ASN A 7 -83.23 68.58 -22.01
N THR A 8 -82.47 67.74 -22.73
CA THR A 8 -83.03 66.64 -23.54
C THR A 8 -82.12 65.41 -23.53
N LYS A 9 -82.47 64.47 -22.65
CA LYS A 9 -82.63 63.02 -22.91
C LYS A 9 -81.53 62.31 -23.75
N ASN A 10 -80.69 61.58 -23.03
CA ASN A 10 -80.22 60.21 -23.26
C ASN A 10 -80.35 59.60 -24.68
N VAL A 11 -79.21 59.32 -25.31
CA VAL A 11 -79.07 58.16 -26.21
C VAL A 11 -77.92 57.29 -25.72
N VAL A 12 -78.30 56.15 -25.16
CA VAL A 12 -77.41 55.10 -24.68
C VAL A 12 -76.99 54.27 -25.89
N PHE A 13 -75.72 54.35 -26.28
CA PHE A 13 -75.13 53.36 -27.18
C PHE A 13 -74.59 52.21 -26.33
N LEU A 14 -75.23 51.05 -26.45
CA LEU A 14 -74.73 49.78 -25.93
C LEU A 14 -73.69 49.25 -26.92
N ASP A 15 -72.42 49.59 -26.71
CA ASP A 15 -71.33 48.80 -27.30
C ASP A 15 -71.10 47.57 -26.42
N THR A 16 -71.83 46.51 -26.76
CA THR A 16 -71.67 45.18 -26.18
C THR A 16 -70.51 44.44 -26.85
N ALA A 17 -69.33 44.52 -26.24
CA ALA A 17 -68.28 43.51 -26.42
C ALA A 17 -67.84 42.95 -25.05
N ARG A 18 -68.45 41.83 -24.68
CA ARG A 18 -68.16 41.03 -23.48
C ARG A 18 -66.96 40.11 -23.73
N ARG A 19 -65.84 40.25 -23.00
CA ARG A 19 -65.00 39.13 -22.48
C ARG A 19 -64.24 39.55 -21.20
N GLN A 20 -64.47 38.80 -20.11
CA GLN A 20 -63.80 38.80 -18.79
C GLN A 20 -62.50 37.94 -18.84
N PRO A 21 -61.73 37.66 -17.75
CA PRO A 21 -61.50 38.33 -16.46
C PRO A 21 -60.01 38.55 -16.07
N ARG A 22 -59.79 39.47 -15.13
CA ARG A 22 -58.85 39.48 -13.98
C ARG A 22 -57.85 38.31 -13.83
N GLN A 23 -56.53 38.56 -13.84
CA GLN A 23 -55.52 37.84 -13.02
C GLN A 23 -54.33 38.75 -12.66
N MET A 24 -54.12 38.97 -11.35
CA MET A 24 -52.86 39.45 -10.78
C MET A 24 -51.90 38.26 -10.74
N ALA A 25 -50.65 38.43 -11.17
CA ALA A 25 -49.62 37.42 -10.98
C ALA A 25 -48.32 38.10 -10.53
N THR A 26 -47.99 37.92 -9.26
CA THR A 26 -46.69 38.19 -8.67
C THR A 26 -45.63 37.44 -9.46
N LYS A 27 -44.74 38.16 -10.14
CA LYS A 27 -43.57 37.57 -10.79
C LYS A 27 -42.57 37.12 -9.72
N SER A 28 -42.83 35.95 -9.12
CA SER A 28 -41.83 35.18 -8.38
C SER A 28 -40.80 34.70 -9.39
N SER A 29 -39.66 35.38 -9.47
CA SER A 29 -38.48 34.98 -10.23
C SER A 29 -37.95 33.64 -9.71
N ARG A 30 -38.40 32.53 -10.33
CA ARG A 30 -37.70 31.24 -10.22
C ARG A 30 -36.47 31.31 -11.10
N VAL A 31 -35.29 31.24 -10.50
CA VAL A 31 -34.04 30.97 -11.21
C VAL A 31 -34.12 29.55 -11.77
N PRO A 32 -33.98 29.32 -13.09
CA PRO A 32 -33.88 27.97 -13.61
C PRO A 32 -32.49 27.42 -13.30
N THR A 33 -32.38 26.55 -12.30
CA THR A 33 -31.21 25.67 -12.16
C THR A 33 -31.33 24.59 -13.24
N SER A 34 -30.68 24.84 -14.37
CA SER A 34 -30.53 23.88 -15.46
C SER A 34 -29.66 22.71 -14.97
N HIS A 35 -30.30 21.67 -14.43
CA HIS A 35 -29.66 20.39 -14.16
C HIS A 35 -29.88 19.45 -15.35
N SER A 36 -29.17 19.73 -16.43
CA SER A 36 -28.92 18.77 -17.50
C SER A 36 -27.42 18.72 -17.77
N ALA A 37 -26.70 18.15 -16.81
CA ALA A 37 -25.32 17.72 -16.99
C ALA A 37 -25.31 16.27 -16.51
N GLY A 38 -25.33 15.37 -17.49
CA GLY A 38 -25.48 13.94 -17.28
C GLY A 38 -24.42 13.34 -16.38
N ASN A 39 -24.62 12.07 -16.08
CA ASN A 39 -23.85 11.19 -15.19
C ASN A 39 -22.32 11.17 -15.43
N PHE A 40 -21.76 11.97 -16.33
CA PHE A 40 -20.34 12.08 -16.63
C PHE A 40 -19.47 12.32 -15.39
N LYS A 41 -19.92 13.15 -14.43
CA LYS A 41 -19.18 13.33 -13.16
C LYS A 41 -19.12 12.04 -12.32
N THR A 42 -20.20 11.25 -12.31
CA THR A 42 -20.22 9.97 -11.60
C THR A 42 -19.42 8.89 -12.35
N TRP A 43 -19.48 8.85 -13.68
CA TRP A 43 -18.67 7.94 -14.50
C TRP A 43 -17.17 8.27 -14.41
N ALA A 44 -16.81 9.56 -14.34
CA ALA A 44 -15.43 9.99 -14.13
C ALA A 44 -14.91 9.59 -12.73
N ALA A 45 -15.74 9.70 -11.69
CA ALA A 45 -15.37 9.25 -10.34
C ALA A 45 -15.22 7.72 -10.26
N ILE A 46 -16.09 6.96 -10.93
CA ILE A 46 -15.99 5.49 -11.02
C ILE A 46 -14.71 5.08 -11.77
N GLY A 47 -14.40 5.73 -12.90
CA GLY A 47 -13.18 5.49 -13.65
C GLY A 47 -11.92 5.76 -12.81
N MET A 48 -11.89 6.88 -12.07
CA MET A 48 -10.80 7.19 -11.14
C MET A 48 -10.68 6.15 -10.01
N SER A 49 -11.79 5.69 -9.46
CA SER A 49 -11.79 4.63 -8.44
C SER A 49 -11.24 3.31 -8.98
N CYS A 50 -11.58 2.93 -10.22
CA CYS A 50 -11.04 1.73 -10.85
C CYS A 50 -9.52 1.81 -11.03
N ILE A 51 -9.00 2.97 -11.44
CA ILE A 51 -7.55 3.18 -11.61
C ILE A 51 -6.82 3.03 -10.26
N LEU A 52 -7.38 3.58 -9.18
CA LEU A 52 -6.80 3.44 -7.84
C LEU A 52 -6.80 1.97 -7.38
N ILE A 53 -7.91 1.24 -7.59
CA ILE A 53 -7.99 -0.17 -7.21
C ILE A 53 -6.95 -1.01 -7.98
N LEU A 54 -6.76 -0.75 -9.27
CA LEU A 54 -5.73 -1.41 -10.08
C LEU A 54 -4.32 -1.12 -9.57
N PHE A 55 -4.04 0.14 -9.24
CA PHE A 55 -2.74 0.55 -8.70
C PHE A 55 -2.43 -0.13 -7.36
N PHE A 56 -3.39 -0.14 -6.43
CA PHE A 56 -3.26 -0.84 -5.15
C PHE A 56 -3.16 -2.36 -5.30
N SER A 57 -3.85 -2.95 -6.28
CA SER A 57 -3.78 -4.39 -6.55
C SER A 57 -2.39 -4.81 -6.99
N ILE A 58 -1.75 -4.06 -7.89
CA ILE A 58 -0.37 -4.33 -8.34
C ILE A 58 0.61 -4.23 -7.17
N GLN A 59 0.47 -3.20 -6.32
CA GLN A 59 1.30 -3.01 -5.14
C GLN A 59 1.17 -4.17 -4.14
N TYR A 60 -0.05 -4.70 -3.97
CA TYR A 60 -0.32 -5.84 -3.09
C TYR A 60 0.37 -7.14 -3.55
N TYR A 61 0.41 -7.40 -4.86
CA TYR A 61 1.13 -8.56 -5.40
C TYR A 61 2.65 -8.44 -5.22
N GLN A 62 3.21 -7.23 -5.37
CA GLN A 62 4.64 -6.98 -5.16
C GLN A 62 5.06 -7.21 -3.71
N ILE A 63 4.23 -6.79 -2.75
CA ILE A 63 4.47 -7.00 -1.31
C ILE A 63 4.54 -8.50 -0.96
N ARG A 64 3.62 -9.32 -1.51
CA ARG A 64 3.65 -10.78 -1.27
C ARG A 64 4.92 -11.45 -1.80
N GLN A 65 5.40 -11.05 -2.97
CA GLN A 65 6.65 -11.56 -3.56
C GLN A 65 7.86 -11.18 -2.69
N GLN A 66 7.90 -9.95 -2.18
CA GLN A 66 8.98 -9.50 -1.28
C GLN A 66 8.97 -10.24 0.06
N HIS A 67 7.80 -10.59 0.60
CA HIS A 67 7.72 -11.35 1.84
C HIS A 67 8.24 -12.79 1.71
N ALA A 68 7.96 -13.48 0.60
CA ALA A 68 8.49 -14.82 0.35
C ALA A 68 10.03 -14.80 0.24
N GLN A 69 10.58 -13.88 -0.57
CA GLN A 69 12.03 -13.72 -0.72
C GLN A 69 12.73 -13.30 0.58
N THR A 70 12.06 -12.51 1.41
CA THR A 70 12.62 -12.10 2.72
C THR A 70 12.64 -13.26 3.70
N MET A 71 11.61 -14.11 3.73
CA MET A 71 11.58 -15.28 4.61
C MET A 71 12.63 -16.32 4.22
N ASP A 72 12.82 -16.56 2.92
CA ASP A 72 13.85 -17.48 2.44
C ASP A 72 15.25 -16.97 2.79
N ARG A 73 15.51 -15.66 2.57
CA ARG A 73 16.79 -15.05 2.98
C ARG A 73 17.01 -15.05 4.49
N LEU A 74 15.96 -14.86 5.30
CA LEU A 74 16.08 -14.94 6.75
C LEU A 74 16.41 -16.37 7.22
N ASN A 75 15.84 -17.38 6.58
CA ASN A 75 16.14 -18.77 6.87
C ASN A 75 17.56 -19.14 6.45
N GLU A 76 18.00 -18.71 5.26
CA GLU A 76 19.37 -18.90 4.77
C GLU A 76 20.39 -18.23 5.70
N VAL A 77 20.15 -16.97 6.08
CA VAL A 77 21.03 -16.25 7.02
C VAL A 77 21.09 -16.95 8.37
N LYS A 78 19.96 -17.42 8.92
CA LYS A 78 19.96 -18.20 10.16
C LYS A 78 20.72 -19.50 10.04
N GLN A 79 20.60 -20.22 8.92
CA GLN A 79 21.35 -21.44 8.70
C GLN A 79 22.85 -21.17 8.66
N ILE A 80 23.27 -20.15 7.91
CA ILE A 80 24.67 -19.71 7.84
C ILE A 80 25.19 -19.31 9.24
N GLU A 81 24.42 -18.53 9.99
CA GLU A 81 24.77 -18.12 11.35
C GLU A 81 24.97 -19.34 12.26
N THR A 82 24.05 -20.30 12.23
CA THR A 82 24.18 -21.53 13.05
C THR A 82 25.38 -22.38 12.65
N GLN A 83 25.76 -22.41 11.37
CA GLN A 83 26.95 -23.12 10.91
C GLN A 83 28.22 -22.41 11.40
N LEU A 84 28.29 -21.08 11.23
CA LEU A 84 29.43 -20.28 11.68
C LEU A 84 29.63 -20.32 13.20
N VAL A 85 28.56 -20.37 13.98
CA VAL A 85 28.66 -20.52 15.45
C VAL A 85 29.24 -21.88 15.83
N LYS A 86 28.82 -22.96 15.14
CA LYS A 86 29.35 -24.30 15.38
C LYS A 86 30.83 -24.39 15.00
N GLU A 87 31.19 -23.87 13.83
CA GLU A 87 32.55 -23.84 13.34
C GLU A 87 33.46 -23.03 14.29
N ASN A 88 33.02 -21.84 14.72
CA ASN A 88 33.76 -21.07 15.72
C ASN A 88 33.95 -21.82 17.04
N ALA A 89 32.91 -22.52 17.53
CA ALA A 89 33.02 -23.29 18.76
C ALA A 89 33.99 -24.49 18.63
N GLU A 90 34.04 -25.12 17.45
CA GLU A 90 34.99 -26.18 17.14
C GLU A 90 36.43 -25.65 17.09
N ILE A 91 36.66 -24.58 16.32
CA ILE A 91 37.97 -23.91 16.23
C ILE A 91 38.44 -23.43 17.61
N GLN A 92 37.56 -22.88 18.44
CA GLN A 92 37.93 -22.45 19.79
C GLN A 92 38.34 -23.63 20.68
N ARG A 93 37.64 -24.78 20.56
CA ARG A 93 38.04 -25.99 21.29
C ARG A 93 39.39 -26.52 20.83
N GLU A 94 39.61 -26.59 19.53
CA GLU A 94 40.92 -26.98 18.97
C GLU A 94 42.03 -26.03 19.41
N TYR A 95 41.77 -24.72 19.39
CA TYR A 95 42.71 -23.71 19.85
C TYR A 95 43.09 -23.91 21.33
N GLN A 96 42.10 -24.17 22.19
CA GLN A 96 42.35 -24.48 23.61
C GLN A 96 43.16 -25.76 23.79
N LEU A 97 42.87 -26.80 23.01
CA LEU A 97 43.62 -28.05 23.02
C LEU A 97 45.07 -27.84 22.59
N ILE A 98 45.30 -27.09 21.52
CA ILE A 98 46.65 -26.74 21.04
C ILE A 98 47.42 -25.91 22.07
N GLN A 99 46.74 -25.15 22.93
CA GLN A 99 47.39 -24.40 24.00
C GLN A 99 47.91 -25.30 25.14
N ASP A 100 47.41 -26.54 25.25
CA ASP A 100 47.89 -27.52 26.23
C ASP A 100 49.21 -28.18 25.73
N PRO A 101 50.34 -27.98 26.45
CA PRO A 101 51.62 -28.56 26.06
C PRO A 101 51.62 -30.09 26.07
N GLU A 102 50.81 -30.75 26.90
CA GLU A 102 50.70 -32.22 26.89
C GLU A 102 49.98 -32.72 25.63
N TYR A 103 48.91 -32.04 25.23
CA TYR A 103 48.21 -32.36 23.98
C TYR A 103 49.13 -32.16 22.76
N LEU A 104 49.88 -31.05 22.70
CA LEU A 104 50.88 -30.83 21.66
C LEU A 104 51.96 -31.91 21.63
N ALA A 105 52.46 -32.33 22.80
CA ALA A 105 53.44 -33.40 22.90
C ALA A 105 52.88 -34.75 22.43
N GLN A 106 51.60 -35.04 22.69
CA GLN A 106 50.93 -36.24 22.19
C GLN A 106 50.77 -36.22 20.67
N VAL A 107 50.32 -35.10 20.10
CA VAL A 107 50.21 -34.92 18.65
C VAL A 107 51.58 -35.06 17.98
N ALA A 108 52.62 -34.43 18.53
CA ALA A 108 53.99 -34.55 18.03
C ALA A 108 54.50 -36.01 18.04
N ARG A 109 54.24 -36.75 19.12
CA ARG A 109 54.61 -38.18 19.20
C ARG A 109 53.83 -39.04 18.21
N ARG A 110 52.52 -38.82 18.08
CA ARG A 110 51.60 -39.62 17.25
C ARG A 110 51.82 -39.37 15.76
N ASP A 111 51.81 -38.11 15.35
CA ASP A 111 51.72 -37.74 13.93
C ASP A 111 53.09 -37.45 13.33
N TYR A 112 54.05 -37.03 14.15
CA TYR A 112 55.37 -36.59 13.70
C TYR A 112 56.52 -37.48 14.20
N TYR A 113 56.23 -38.57 14.91
CA TYR A 113 57.23 -39.45 15.52
C TYR A 113 58.28 -38.66 16.31
N TYR A 114 57.84 -37.64 17.04
CA TYR A 114 58.72 -36.85 17.89
C TYR A 114 59.09 -37.65 19.15
N SER A 115 60.35 -37.57 19.57
CA SER A 115 60.84 -38.16 20.82
C SER A 115 61.85 -37.24 21.48
N LYS A 116 61.97 -37.31 22.81
CA LYS A 116 62.94 -36.51 23.57
C LYS A 116 64.35 -37.09 23.42
N PRO A 117 65.41 -36.29 23.65
CA PRO A 117 66.78 -36.80 23.63
C PRO A 117 66.95 -38.00 24.57
N GLY A 118 67.37 -39.15 24.02
CA GLY A 118 67.54 -40.41 24.76
C GLY A 118 66.37 -41.40 24.68
N GLU A 119 65.25 -41.02 24.05
CA GLU A 119 64.13 -41.93 23.74
C GLU A 119 64.37 -42.64 22.39
N ILE A 120 63.89 -43.89 22.26
CA ILE A 120 63.99 -44.70 21.02
C ILE A 120 62.57 -45.06 20.58
N ILE A 121 62.24 -44.80 19.31
CA ILE A 121 60.92 -45.08 18.72
C ILE A 121 60.92 -46.45 18.06
N PHE A 122 60.01 -47.32 18.48
CA PHE A 122 59.79 -48.62 17.85
C PHE A 122 58.57 -48.53 16.93
N LYS A 123 58.75 -48.82 15.64
CA LYS A 123 57.65 -49.04 14.69
C LYS A 123 57.42 -50.55 14.60
N ILE A 124 56.20 -50.98 14.88
CA ILE A 124 55.80 -52.38 14.74
C ILE A 124 55.12 -52.48 13.38
N ASP A 125 55.79 -53.11 12.41
CA ASP A 125 55.12 -53.49 11.16
C ASP A 125 54.25 -54.72 11.44
N GLU A 126 52.99 -54.66 11.02
CA GLU A 126 52.10 -55.81 11.05
C GLU A 126 52.47 -56.74 9.88
N ASN A 127 52.91 -57.96 10.20
CA ASN A 127 53.35 -58.97 9.24
C ASN A 127 52.23 -59.95 8.86
#